data_AF-A0AAU5S5U4-F1
#
_entry.id   AF-A0AAU5S5U4-F1
#
_cell.length_a   1.000
_cell.length_b   1.000
_cell.length_c   1.000
_cell.angle_alpha   90.00
_cell.angle_beta   90.00
_cell.angle_gamma   90.00
#
_symmetry.space_group_name_H-M   'P 1'
#
loop_
_entity.id
_entity.type
_entity.pdbx_description
1 polymer ?
#
loop_
_entity_poly.entity_id
_entity_poly.type
_entity_poly.pdbx_seq_one_letter_code
_entity_poly.pdbx_strand_id
1 'polypeptide(L)'
;MNRRFALTTVVLGSAAVLLGTACGSSYAASGTPTGGAKAVSAVAKESVQVSAAAAGNWKACYKPKGYDHFFAYHSAKLVKGKVTVRVTPETCKVNTHNDEDVVYTPSGAARSLVVPSTASVKVLNLNVDTSPHKVAPRWLVSHKLTNADFYYRVNSKNQVTAMEEIYHP
;
A
#
# COMPACT_ATOMS: atom_id res chain seq x y z
N MET A 1 18.86 24.55 15.16
CA MET A 1 20.11 24.00 15.71
C MET A 1 20.43 22.69 15.01
N ASN A 2 21.60 22.64 14.39
CA ASN A 2 22.10 21.61 13.47
C ASN A 2 22.54 20.33 14.17
N ARG A 3 22.40 19.17 13.50
CA ARG A 3 23.28 17.98 13.60
C ARG A 3 23.01 17.11 12.36
N ARG A 4 23.74 17.34 11.26
CA ARG A 4 25.07 16.79 10.84
C ARG A 4 25.00 15.33 10.37
N PHE A 5 25.19 15.18 9.06
CA PHE A 5 25.46 13.93 8.33
C PHE A 5 26.83 13.35 8.71
N ALA A 6 26.95 12.02 8.73
CA ALA A 6 28.23 11.32 8.75
C ALA A 6 28.22 10.18 7.72
N LEU A 7 29.02 10.37 6.67
CA LEU A 7 29.43 9.37 5.69
C LEU A 7 30.63 8.60 6.24
N THR A 8 30.64 7.28 6.11
CA THR A 8 31.86 6.48 6.26
C THR A 8 32.04 5.55 5.07
N THR A 9 33.20 5.68 4.45
CA THR A 9 33.76 4.88 3.35
C THR A 9 34.52 3.69 3.92
N VAL A 10 34.44 2.51 3.28
CA VAL A 10 35.43 1.43 3.44
C VAL A 10 35.84 0.92 2.05
N VAL A 11 37.16 0.78 1.90
CA VAL A 11 37.94 0.46 0.70
C VAL A 11 38.07 -1.05 0.50
N LEU A 12 38.34 -1.43 -0.76
CA LEU A 12 38.57 -2.75 -1.34
C LEU A 12 39.50 -3.70 -0.56
N GLY A 13 39.19 -5.00 -0.65
CA GLY A 13 40.15 -6.09 -0.53
C GLY A 13 39.83 -7.19 -1.53
N SER A 14 40.62 -7.30 -2.60
CA SER A 14 40.59 -8.42 -3.54
C SER A 14 41.48 -9.55 -3.02
N ALA A 15 40.97 -10.78 -3.01
CA ALA A 15 41.79 -11.98 -3.06
C ALA A 15 41.05 -13.06 -3.86
N ALA A 16 41.71 -13.57 -4.88
CA ALA A 16 41.27 -14.68 -5.73
C ALA A 16 42.09 -15.91 -5.38
N VAL A 17 41.47 -17.09 -5.25
CA VAL A 17 42.08 -18.40 -5.60
C VAL A 17 40.98 -19.36 -6.10
N LEU A 18 41.42 -20.22 -7.02
CA LEU A 18 40.77 -21.07 -8.01
C LEU A 18 40.02 -22.33 -7.50
N LEU A 19 39.01 -22.70 -8.30
CA LEU A 19 38.59 -24.03 -8.80
C LEU A 19 38.59 -25.26 -7.87
N GLY A 20 37.38 -25.84 -7.73
CA GLY A 20 37.16 -27.24 -7.38
C GLY A 20 35.86 -27.74 -8.00
N THR A 21 36.00 -28.50 -9.09
CA THR A 21 34.98 -29.24 -9.85
C THR A 21 34.35 -30.39 -9.05
N ALA A 22 33.04 -30.63 -9.22
CA ALA A 22 32.49 -31.85 -9.88
C ALA A 22 31.04 -32.18 -9.44
N CYS A 23 30.23 -32.51 -10.46
CA CYS A 23 29.17 -33.54 -10.56
C CYS A 23 28.04 -33.63 -9.52
N GLY A 24 26.78 -33.89 -9.88
CA GLY A 24 26.16 -34.34 -11.13
C GLY A 24 24.66 -33.98 -11.12
N SER A 25 24.07 -33.71 -12.28
CA SER A 25 23.25 -34.64 -13.08
C SER A 25 21.97 -35.04 -12.34
N SER A 26 20.74 -34.78 -12.79
CA SER A 26 20.12 -34.76 -14.13
C SER A 26 18.75 -34.08 -13.96
N TYR A 27 18.14 -33.31 -14.88
CA TYR A 27 17.76 -33.67 -16.24
C TYR A 27 17.57 -32.40 -17.10
N ALA A 28 17.98 -32.52 -18.36
CA ALA A 28 17.67 -31.65 -19.49
C ALA A 28 16.14 -31.57 -19.72
N ALA A 29 15.54 -30.62 -20.45
CA ALA A 29 15.95 -29.81 -21.60
C ALA A 29 14.85 -28.71 -21.75
N SER A 30 14.93 -27.60 -22.48
CA SER A 30 15.93 -26.93 -23.33
C SER A 30 15.27 -25.62 -23.80
N GLY A 31 15.98 -24.49 -23.77
CA GLY A 31 15.50 -23.22 -24.34
C GLY A 31 16.22 -21.99 -23.79
N THR A 32 17.40 -21.70 -24.35
CA THR A 32 18.37 -20.64 -24.00
C THR A 32 17.88 -19.19 -24.23
N PRO A 33 18.62 -18.18 -23.71
CA PRO A 33 18.11 -16.91 -23.16
C PRO A 33 18.35 -15.71 -24.08
N THR A 34 17.79 -14.55 -23.73
CA THR A 34 18.40 -13.26 -24.10
C THR A 34 17.93 -12.14 -23.19
N GLY A 35 18.87 -11.26 -22.83
CA GLY A 35 18.58 -9.86 -22.50
C GLY A 35 18.47 -9.56 -21.02
N GLY A 36 19.58 -9.12 -20.44
CA GLY A 36 19.73 -8.88 -19.01
C GLY A 36 18.97 -7.66 -18.48
N ALA A 37 19.00 -7.54 -17.15
CA ALA A 37 18.87 -6.27 -16.47
C ALA A 37 19.45 -6.39 -15.06
N LYS A 38 20.10 -5.30 -14.68
CA LYS A 38 20.75 -5.00 -13.40
C LYS A 38 19.97 -5.50 -12.19
N ALA A 39 20.65 -6.23 -11.31
CA ALA A 39 20.15 -6.54 -9.97
C ALA A 39 20.17 -5.26 -9.13
N VAL A 40 18.99 -4.70 -8.89
CA VAL A 40 18.78 -3.59 -7.95
C VAL A 40 18.52 -4.22 -6.59
N SER A 41 19.41 -3.95 -5.63
CA SER A 41 19.32 -4.44 -4.26
C SER A 41 18.06 -3.88 -3.59
N ALA A 42 17.02 -4.70 -3.44
CA ALA A 42 15.84 -4.38 -2.65
C ALA A 42 16.14 -4.67 -1.18
N VAL A 43 16.14 -3.62 -0.36
CA VAL A 43 16.15 -3.74 1.10
C VAL A 43 14.83 -4.40 1.51
N ALA A 44 14.90 -5.62 2.01
CA ALA A 44 13.77 -6.34 2.57
C ALA A 44 13.29 -5.59 3.82
N LYS A 45 12.16 -4.89 3.71
CA LYS A 45 11.34 -4.61 4.89
C LYS A 45 10.61 -5.90 5.22
N GLU A 46 10.83 -6.34 6.45
CA GLU A 46 10.18 -7.45 7.14
C GLU A 46 8.72 -7.58 6.71
N SER A 47 8.48 -8.50 5.79
CA SER A 47 7.15 -8.97 5.47
C SER A 47 6.73 -9.83 6.65
N VAL A 48 5.77 -9.33 7.43
CA VAL A 48 5.02 -10.16 8.37
C VAL A 48 4.54 -11.38 7.58
N GLN A 49 5.14 -12.54 7.84
CA GLN A 49 4.72 -13.78 7.22
C GLN A 49 3.36 -14.12 7.80
N VAL A 50 2.30 -13.69 7.12
CA VAL A 50 0.98 -14.30 7.26
C VAL A 50 1.17 -15.74 6.82
N SER A 51 1.04 -16.66 7.77
CA SER A 51 1.04 -18.10 7.55
C SER A 51 0.21 -18.41 6.31
N ALA A 52 0.78 -19.18 5.39
CA ALA A 52 0.17 -19.58 4.13
C ALA A 52 -1.09 -20.43 4.38
N ALA A 53 -2.18 -19.79 4.81
CA ALA A 53 -3.51 -20.36 4.82
C ALA A 53 -3.93 -20.53 3.36
N ALA A 54 -4.05 -21.81 2.97
CA ALA A 54 -4.42 -22.36 1.68
C ALA A 54 -4.87 -21.35 0.63
N ALA A 55 -4.17 -21.35 -0.51
CA ALA A 55 -4.40 -20.49 -1.69
C ALA A 55 -5.82 -20.51 -2.29
N GLY A 56 -6.78 -21.25 -1.70
CA GLY A 56 -8.19 -21.30 -2.09
C GLY A 56 -9.17 -20.52 -1.19
N ASN A 57 -8.74 -19.97 -0.04
CA ASN A 57 -9.66 -19.37 0.94
C ASN A 57 -9.72 -17.83 0.90
N TRP A 58 -9.51 -17.18 -0.25
CA TRP A 58 -9.47 -15.71 -0.32
C TRP A 58 -10.41 -15.17 -1.39
N LYS A 59 -11.32 -14.27 -1.00
CA LYS A 59 -12.20 -13.54 -1.92
C LYS A 59 -11.88 -12.04 -1.90
N ALA A 60 -12.24 -11.33 -2.97
CA ALA A 60 -12.15 -9.87 -2.97
C ALA A 60 -13.04 -9.29 -1.87
N CYS A 61 -12.56 -8.26 -1.18
CA CYS A 61 -13.36 -7.58 -0.17
C CYS A 61 -14.61 -6.94 -0.80
N TYR A 62 -15.68 -6.90 -0.01
CA TYR A 62 -16.88 -6.16 -0.35
C TYR A 62 -16.55 -4.68 -0.57
N LYS A 63 -17.21 -4.05 -1.55
CA LYS A 63 -17.23 -2.60 -1.72
C LYS A 63 -18.68 -2.13 -1.70
N PRO A 64 -19.04 -1.13 -0.87
CA PRO A 64 -20.38 -0.59 -0.89
C PRO A 64 -20.76 -0.02 -2.25
N LYS A 65 -22.05 -0.08 -2.58
CA LYS A 65 -22.56 0.46 -3.84
C LYS A 65 -22.20 1.94 -3.97
N GLY A 66 -21.65 2.33 -5.11
CA GLY A 66 -21.27 3.71 -5.41
C GLY A 66 -19.82 4.08 -5.04
N TYR A 67 -19.02 3.10 -4.61
CA TYR A 67 -17.57 3.18 -4.47
C TYR A 67 -16.88 2.24 -5.44
N ASP A 68 -15.70 2.63 -5.94
CA ASP A 68 -15.03 1.93 -7.03
C ASP A 68 -13.75 1.21 -6.57
N HIS A 69 -13.09 1.73 -5.53
CA HIS A 69 -11.70 1.39 -5.22
C HIS A 69 -11.40 1.44 -3.72
N PHE A 70 -10.20 0.96 -3.35
CA PHE A 70 -9.62 1.06 -2.01
C PHE A 70 -8.35 1.90 -2.04
N PHE A 71 -8.06 2.62 -0.96
CA PHE A 71 -6.73 3.15 -0.70
C PHE A 71 -6.39 3.15 0.78
N ALA A 72 -5.09 3.08 1.07
CA ALA A 72 -4.52 3.52 2.34
C ALA A 72 -4.35 5.03 2.33
N TYR A 73 -4.88 5.69 3.36
CA TYR A 73 -4.74 7.12 3.59
C TYR A 73 -3.42 7.44 4.29
N HIS A 74 -2.68 8.42 3.79
CA HIS A 74 -1.40 8.84 4.38
C HIS A 74 -1.51 10.20 5.07
N SER A 75 -2.14 11.17 4.42
CA SER A 75 -2.31 12.54 4.96
C SER A 75 -3.23 13.37 4.08
N ALA A 76 -3.70 14.50 4.62
CA ALA A 76 -4.33 15.58 3.85
C ALA A 76 -3.61 16.89 4.09
N LYS A 77 -3.56 17.73 3.06
CA LYS A 77 -3.00 19.09 3.11
C LYS A 77 -3.84 20.05 2.28
N LEU A 78 -3.76 21.33 2.60
CA LEU A 78 -4.22 22.39 1.72
C LEU A 78 -3.13 22.75 0.72
N VAL A 79 -3.42 22.59 -0.57
CA VAL A 79 -2.53 22.97 -1.68
C VAL A 79 -3.29 23.96 -2.55
N LYS A 80 -2.83 25.22 -2.61
CA LYS A 80 -3.49 26.30 -3.37
C LYS A 80 -5.00 26.40 -3.06
N GLY A 81 -5.35 26.34 -1.77
CA GLY A 81 -6.73 26.41 -1.27
C GLY A 81 -7.57 25.15 -1.44
N LYS A 82 -7.04 24.08 -2.05
CA LYS A 82 -7.75 22.81 -2.26
C LYS A 82 -7.27 21.74 -1.30
N VAL A 83 -8.20 20.94 -0.77
CA VAL A 83 -7.85 19.75 0.01
C VAL A 83 -7.27 18.70 -0.94
N THR A 84 -6.07 18.24 -0.62
CA THR A 84 -5.38 17.18 -1.36
C THR A 84 -4.98 16.08 -0.38
N VAL A 85 -5.37 14.85 -0.68
CA VAL A 85 -5.02 13.66 0.10
C VAL A 85 -3.89 12.91 -0.57
N ARG A 86 -2.91 12.45 0.22
CA ARG A 86 -1.88 11.52 -0.21
C ARG A 86 -2.36 10.11 0.11
N VAL A 87 -2.43 9.25 -0.90
CA VAL A 87 -3.01 7.91 -0.80
C VAL A 87 -2.15 6.88 -1.52
N THR A 88 -2.25 5.61 -1.13
CA THR A 88 -1.74 4.47 -1.90
C THR A 88 -2.92 3.63 -2.37
N PRO A 89 -3.15 3.49 -3.69
CA PRO A 89 -4.23 2.65 -4.19
C PRO A 89 -4.01 1.19 -3.83
N GLU A 90 -5.09 0.49 -3.48
CA GLU A 90 -5.00 -0.88 -2.96
C GLU A 90 -6.04 -1.80 -3.57
N THR A 91 -5.74 -3.10 -3.47
CA THR A 91 -6.70 -4.20 -3.57
C THR A 91 -6.86 -4.81 -2.19
N CYS A 92 -8.03 -5.40 -1.95
CA CYS A 92 -8.35 -6.00 -0.67
C CYS A 92 -8.85 -7.42 -0.88
N LYS A 93 -8.35 -8.35 -0.09
CA LYS A 93 -8.87 -9.72 0.02
C LYS A 93 -9.20 -10.05 1.47
N VAL A 94 -10.27 -10.80 1.66
CA VAL A 94 -10.69 -11.34 2.96
C VAL A 94 -10.64 -12.86 2.93
N ASN A 95 -10.17 -13.44 4.02
CA ASN A 95 -10.11 -14.88 4.21
C ASN A 95 -11.53 -15.43 4.41
N THR A 96 -11.97 -16.30 3.52
CA THR A 96 -13.31 -16.90 3.56
C THR A 96 -13.44 -18.00 4.61
N HIS A 97 -12.35 -18.39 5.27
CA HIS A 97 -12.38 -19.39 6.34
C HIS A 97 -12.88 -18.81 7.66
N ASN A 98 -12.48 -17.57 7.99
CA ASN A 98 -12.86 -16.90 9.24
C ASN A 98 -13.62 -15.57 9.01
N ASP A 99 -13.69 -15.07 7.77
CA ASP A 99 -14.28 -13.77 7.41
C ASP A 99 -13.68 -12.58 8.20
N GLU A 100 -12.50 -12.75 8.80
CA GLU A 100 -11.83 -11.78 9.66
C GLU A 100 -10.47 -11.35 9.11
N ASP A 101 -9.64 -12.28 8.60
CA ASP A 101 -8.32 -11.88 8.11
C ASP A 101 -8.46 -11.09 6.81
N VAL A 102 -7.98 -9.86 6.81
CA VAL A 102 -7.99 -8.98 5.65
C VAL A 102 -6.56 -8.64 5.24
N VAL A 103 -6.30 -8.71 3.93
CA VAL A 103 -5.03 -8.31 3.32
C VAL A 103 -5.27 -7.18 2.34
N TYR A 104 -4.70 -6.02 2.63
CA TYR A 104 -4.55 -4.91 1.69
C TYR A 104 -3.23 -5.02 0.96
N THR A 105 -3.29 -4.99 -0.37
CA THR A 105 -2.10 -5.03 -1.23
C THR A 105 -2.06 -3.78 -2.10
N PRO A 106 -1.00 -2.97 -2.03
CA PRO A 106 -0.79 -1.84 -2.92
C PRO A 106 -0.92 -2.27 -4.39
N SER A 107 -1.79 -1.58 -5.13
CA SER A 107 -2.03 -1.82 -6.57
C SER A 107 -1.30 -0.82 -7.46
N GLY A 108 -0.61 0.16 -6.87
CA GLY A 108 0.17 1.14 -7.60
C GLY A 108 0.94 2.08 -6.69
N ALA A 109 1.68 3.01 -7.30
CA ALA A 109 2.44 4.01 -6.57
C ALA A 109 1.51 4.97 -5.80
N ALA A 110 2.00 5.43 -4.66
CA ALA A 110 1.32 6.45 -3.90
C ALA A 110 1.11 7.71 -4.76
N ARG A 111 -0.08 8.32 -4.68
CA ARG A 111 -0.51 9.48 -5.48
C ARG A 111 -1.26 10.52 -4.63
N SER A 112 -1.37 11.73 -5.16
CA SER A 112 -2.09 12.81 -4.51
C SER A 112 -3.39 13.10 -5.27
N LEU A 113 -4.52 13.08 -4.57
CA LEU A 113 -5.84 13.28 -5.15
C LEU A 113 -6.50 14.51 -4.54
N VAL A 114 -7.16 15.32 -5.37
CA VAL A 114 -7.96 16.45 -4.89
C VAL A 114 -9.29 15.94 -4.35
N VAL A 115 -9.70 16.47 -3.21
CA VAL A 115 -11.03 16.26 -2.61
C VAL A 115 -11.80 17.59 -2.69
N PRO A 116 -12.74 17.73 -3.65
CA PRO A 116 -13.57 18.93 -3.76
C PRO A 116 -14.40 19.14 -2.48
N SER A 117 -14.77 20.38 -2.18
CA SER A 117 -15.60 20.71 -1.01
C SER A 117 -16.96 20.01 -0.99
N THR A 118 -17.45 19.61 -2.16
CA THR A 118 -18.71 18.89 -2.35
C THR A 118 -18.60 17.37 -2.18
N ALA A 119 -17.39 16.84 -1.99
CA ALA A 119 -17.19 15.41 -1.81
C ALA A 119 -17.83 14.92 -0.51
N SER A 120 -18.36 13.69 -0.53
CA SER A 120 -18.82 13.02 0.68
C SER A 120 -17.63 12.37 1.37
N VAL A 121 -17.24 12.87 2.54
CA VAL A 121 -16.20 12.25 3.37
C VAL A 121 -16.86 11.69 4.60
N LYS A 122 -16.70 10.38 4.84
CA LYS A 122 -17.11 9.75 6.09
C LYS A 122 -15.91 9.12 6.78
N VAL A 123 -15.81 9.33 8.09
CA VAL A 123 -14.72 8.86 8.93
C VAL A 123 -15.28 8.18 10.17
N LEU A 124 -14.51 7.29 10.78
CA LEU A 124 -14.90 6.59 11.99
C LEU A 124 -14.58 7.45 13.22
N ASN A 125 -15.37 7.29 14.27
CA ASN A 125 -15.02 7.79 15.60
C ASN A 125 -15.02 6.61 16.58
N LEU A 126 -13.91 5.86 16.60
CA LEU A 126 -13.78 4.63 17.38
C LEU A 126 -13.91 4.83 18.90
N ASN A 127 -13.88 6.07 19.40
CA ASN A 127 -14.14 6.38 20.80
C ASN A 127 -15.64 6.42 21.13
N VAL A 128 -16.51 6.45 20.11
CA VAL A 128 -17.96 6.57 20.25
C VAL A 128 -18.65 5.33 19.68
N ASP A 129 -18.38 5.02 18.41
CA ASP A 129 -18.94 3.87 17.73
C ASP A 129 -18.07 3.43 16.53
N THR A 130 -18.46 2.34 15.88
CA THR A 130 -17.84 1.81 14.66
C THR A 130 -18.54 2.30 13.39
N SER A 131 -19.45 3.28 13.51
CA SER A 131 -20.22 3.80 12.38
C SER A 131 -19.55 5.03 11.75
N PRO A 132 -19.42 5.07 10.41
CA PRO A 132 -18.80 6.21 9.76
C PRO A 132 -19.74 7.42 9.74
N HIS A 133 -19.26 8.56 10.24
CA HIS A 133 -20.01 9.82 10.27
C HIS A 133 -19.46 10.81 9.23
N LYS A 134 -20.34 11.67 8.70
CA LYS A 134 -19.99 12.60 7.62
C LYS A 134 -19.24 13.81 8.16
N VAL A 135 -18.13 14.15 7.51
CA VAL A 135 -17.32 15.35 7.80
C VAL A 135 -17.11 16.18 6.54
N ALA A 136 -16.74 17.45 6.72
CA ALA A 136 -16.32 18.29 5.60
C ALA A 136 -14.92 17.86 5.12
N PRO A 137 -14.59 17.93 3.81
CA PRO A 137 -13.25 17.58 3.32
C PRO A 137 -12.10 18.32 4.02
N ARG A 138 -12.32 19.58 4.43
CA ARG A 138 -11.32 20.36 5.17
C ARG A 138 -10.99 19.78 6.55
N TRP A 139 -11.89 19.00 7.14
CA TRP A 139 -11.69 18.34 8.43
C TRP A 139 -10.46 17.42 8.39
N LEU A 140 -10.23 16.72 7.28
CA LEU A 140 -9.09 15.81 7.07
C LEU A 140 -7.72 16.50 7.23
N VAL A 141 -7.64 17.81 6.98
CA VAL A 141 -6.38 18.57 7.07
C VAL A 141 -6.01 18.84 8.53
N SER A 142 -7.00 19.01 9.40
CA SER A 142 -6.80 19.34 10.82
C SER A 142 -6.85 18.12 11.74
N HIS A 143 -7.27 16.96 11.22
CA HIS A 143 -7.44 15.74 12.01
C HIS A 143 -6.54 14.64 11.49
N LYS A 144 -5.77 14.05 12.40
CA LYS A 144 -4.86 12.96 12.07
C LYS A 144 -5.63 11.64 12.15
N LEU A 145 -5.88 11.04 11.00
CA LEU A 145 -6.29 9.65 10.88
C LEU A 145 -5.03 8.78 10.93
N THR A 146 -5.04 7.73 11.73
CA THR A 146 -3.88 6.85 11.92
C THR A 146 -4.23 5.49 11.33
N ASN A 147 -3.45 5.04 10.33
CA ASN A 147 -3.61 3.73 9.67
C ASN A 147 -5.04 3.47 9.17
N ALA A 148 -5.57 4.41 8.39
CA ALA A 148 -6.94 4.36 7.90
C ALA A 148 -6.99 3.92 6.44
N ASP A 149 -7.75 2.86 6.18
CA ASP A 149 -8.11 2.41 4.84
C ASP A 149 -9.50 2.93 4.47
N PHE A 150 -9.71 3.18 3.19
CA PHE A 150 -10.92 3.82 2.69
C PHE A 150 -11.47 3.13 1.45
N TYR A 151 -12.80 3.03 1.38
CA TYR A 151 -13.50 2.97 0.11
C TYR A 151 -13.47 4.35 -0.53
N TYR A 152 -13.30 4.43 -1.86
CA TYR A 152 -13.44 5.72 -2.54
C TYR A 152 -14.00 5.62 -3.97
N ARG A 153 -14.56 6.75 -4.43
CA ARG A 153 -15.00 6.99 -5.81
C ARG A 153 -14.31 8.22 -6.36
N VAL A 154 -13.90 8.16 -7.62
CA VAL A 154 -13.38 9.31 -8.37
C VAL A 154 -14.28 9.72 -9.52
N ASN A 155 -14.19 11.00 -9.92
CA ASN A 155 -14.80 11.46 -11.17
C ASN A 155 -13.83 11.34 -12.36
N SER A 156 -14.28 11.74 -13.55
CA SER A 156 -13.47 11.78 -14.77
C SER A 156 -12.22 12.68 -14.70
N LYS A 157 -12.14 13.56 -13.70
CA LYS A 157 -10.97 14.42 -13.43
C LYS A 157 -10.04 13.82 -12.37
N ASN A 158 -10.24 12.56 -12.00
CA ASN A 158 -9.49 11.85 -10.95
C ASN A 158 -9.53 12.55 -9.58
N GLN A 159 -10.68 13.17 -9.25
CA GLN A 159 -10.94 13.81 -7.96
C GLN A 159 -11.83 12.91 -7.11
N VAL A 160 -11.52 12.79 -5.82
CA VAL A 160 -12.30 11.98 -4.88
C VAL A 160 -13.65 12.65 -4.65
N THR A 161 -14.74 12.00 -5.03
CA THR A 161 -16.11 12.51 -4.85
C THR A 161 -16.84 11.86 -3.68
N ALA A 162 -16.41 10.67 -3.28
CA ALA A 162 -16.83 10.02 -2.05
C ALA A 162 -15.65 9.23 -1.47
N MET A 163 -15.48 9.27 -0.15
CA MET A 163 -14.60 8.37 0.59
C MET A 163 -15.20 8.03 1.95
N GLU A 164 -15.05 6.79 2.36
CA GLU A 164 -15.57 6.26 3.63
C GLU A 164 -14.54 5.34 4.27
N GLU A 165 -14.18 5.67 5.50
CA GLU A 165 -13.19 4.93 6.30
C GLU A 165 -13.71 3.53 6.63
N ILE A 166 -12.81 2.55 6.57
CA ILE A 166 -13.11 1.14 6.78
C ILE A 166 -12.77 0.78 8.22
N TYR A 167 -13.71 0.11 8.90
CA TYR A 167 -13.47 -0.43 10.22
C TYR A 167 -12.79 -1.79 10.11
N HIS A 168 -11.68 -1.95 10.83
CA HIS A 168 -11.01 -3.22 11.05
C HIS A 168 -11.13 -3.55 12.55
N PRO A 169 -11.85 -4.63 12.92
CA PRO A 169 -11.94 -5.08 14.31
C PRO A 169 -10.59 -5.58 14.86
#